data_AF-A0A0W0F1H6-F1
#
_entry.id   AF-A0A0W0F1H6-F1
#
_cell.length_a   1.000
_cell.length_b   1.000
_cell.length_c   1.000
_cell.angle_alpha   90.00
_cell.angle_beta   90.00
_cell.angle_gamma   90.00
#
_symmetry.space_group_name_H-M   'P 1'
#
loop_
_entity.id
_entity.type
_entity.pdbx_description
1 polymer ?
#
loop_
_entity_poly.entity_id
_entity_poly.type
_entity_poly.pdbx_seq_one_letter_code
_entity_poly.pdbx_strand_id
1 'polypeptide(L)'
;MPNPQILGRLTMDRHTELKKEGQLSVDDNIDSSLLELALGNRPNKHSALVCKLFLVEKCVKENHPKSVDAYSSALINYWDNLDPHGKYKGSYEYDENTGSVKGNPACAPAVQMLIKSIKNGLGGDKTTRNHAEAITYEDMVQWMMWSEGVMPNAHAYWTDWVCMTSSEQLLQVMKYLMMHVFASSGFTLWTRNSELCQLRRRHIRWNLSAPPEFPGLFYDEVNLTE
;
A
#
# COMPACT_ATOMS: atom_id res chain seq x y z
N MET A 1 -1.11 29.71 -29.66
CA MET A 1 -0.47 28.65 -28.85
C MET A 1 0.58 29.31 -27.97
N PRO A 2 0.58 29.11 -26.63
CA PRO A 2 1.57 29.74 -25.76
C PRO A 2 2.98 29.19 -26.05
N ASN A 3 3.98 30.07 -26.06
CA ASN A 3 5.37 29.75 -26.37
C ASN A 3 5.93 28.72 -25.34
N PRO A 4 6.46 27.56 -25.77
CA PRO A 4 6.97 26.51 -24.87
C PRO A 4 8.12 26.98 -23.95
N GLN A 5 8.81 28.07 -24.29
CA GLN A 5 9.82 28.67 -23.41
C GLN A 5 9.23 29.39 -22.19
N ILE A 6 7.98 29.88 -22.28
CA ILE A 6 7.28 30.53 -21.17
C ILE A 6 6.81 29.47 -20.16
N LEU A 7 6.38 28.30 -20.65
CA LEU A 7 5.95 27.18 -19.81
C LEU A 7 7.12 26.58 -19.00
N GLY A 8 8.31 26.48 -19.61
CA GLY A 8 9.53 26.00 -18.93
C GLY A 8 10.07 26.94 -17.85
N ARG A 9 9.85 28.26 -17.99
CA ARG A 9 10.19 29.23 -16.92
C ARG A 9 9.22 29.13 -15.75
N LEU A 10 7.92 29.04 -16.01
CA LEU A 10 6.88 28.92 -14.97
C LEU A 10 6.99 27.64 -14.12
N THR A 11 7.45 26.53 -14.70
CA THR A 11 7.64 25.26 -13.97
C THR A 11 8.95 25.24 -13.18
N MET A 12 10.03 25.80 -13.72
CA MET A 12 11.28 25.99 -12.99
C MET A 12 11.11 26.96 -11.82
N ASP A 13 10.37 28.06 -12.01
CA ASP A 13 10.09 29.02 -10.93
C ASP A 13 9.29 28.37 -9.79
N ARG A 14 8.26 27.54 -10.08
CA ARG A 14 7.53 26.79 -9.04
C ARG A 14 8.37 25.75 -8.31
N HIS A 15 9.24 25.01 -9.00
CA HIS A 15 10.16 24.07 -8.34
C HIS A 15 11.22 24.78 -7.49
N THR A 16 11.61 26.00 -7.89
CA THR A 16 12.56 26.83 -7.14
C THR A 16 11.87 27.52 -5.96
N GLU A 17 10.59 27.90 -6.10
CA GLU A 17 9.73 28.38 -5.01
C GLU A 17 9.44 27.29 -3.99
N LEU A 18 9.14 26.05 -4.41
CA LEU A 18 8.96 24.91 -3.50
C LEU A 18 10.27 24.54 -2.77
N LYS A 19 11.44 24.73 -3.39
CA LYS A 19 12.75 24.62 -2.72
C LYS A 19 12.99 25.77 -1.74
N LYS A 20 12.49 26.97 -2.01
CA LYS A 20 12.56 28.14 -1.11
C LYS A 20 11.57 28.03 0.06
N GLU A 21 10.35 27.54 -0.16
CA GLU A 21 9.37 27.27 0.91
C GLU A 21 9.75 26.07 1.78
N GLY A 22 10.60 25.18 1.26
CA GLY A 22 11.23 24.10 2.03
C GLY A 22 12.32 24.57 3.01
N GLN A 23 12.76 25.83 2.95
CA GLN A 23 13.52 26.44 4.04
C GLN A 23 12.55 26.88 5.12
N LEU A 24 12.17 25.95 5.99
CA LEU A 24 11.75 26.33 7.33
C LEU A 24 12.91 27.13 7.94
N SER A 25 12.66 28.38 8.34
CA SER A 25 13.55 29.08 9.26
C SER A 25 13.68 28.21 10.50
N VAL A 26 14.83 27.56 10.65
CA VAL A 26 15.20 26.90 11.88
C VAL A 26 15.47 28.05 12.84
N ASP A 27 14.50 28.33 13.70
CA ASP A 27 14.68 29.25 14.81
C ASP A 27 15.84 28.70 15.65
N ASP A 28 16.90 29.48 15.86
CA ASP A 28 18.16 29.04 16.51
C ASP A 28 17.98 28.69 18.01
N ASN A 29 16.74 28.58 18.48
CA ASN A 29 16.35 28.31 19.85
C ASN A 29 15.45 27.06 19.98
N ILE A 30 15.67 26.05 19.11
CA ILE A 30 15.04 24.73 19.27
C ILE A 30 15.77 23.98 20.39
N ASP A 31 15.06 23.73 21.48
CA ASP A 31 15.54 22.90 22.58
C ASP A 31 15.69 21.46 22.10
N SER A 32 16.93 21.02 21.83
CA SER A 32 17.21 19.66 21.34
C SER A 32 16.70 18.57 22.27
N SER A 33 16.74 18.79 23.59
CA SER A 33 16.26 17.80 24.57
C SER A 33 14.75 17.62 24.49
N LEU A 34 14.01 18.72 24.29
CA LEU A 34 12.57 18.68 24.11
C LEU A 34 12.17 18.15 22.73
N LEU A 35 13.00 18.39 21.71
CA LEU A 35 12.80 17.89 20.35
C LEU A 35 12.91 16.36 20.29
N GLU A 36 13.87 15.75 21.00
CA GLU A 36 14.01 14.29 21.08
C GLU A 36 12.76 13.61 21.66
N LEU A 37 12.07 14.29 22.58
CA LEU A 37 10.84 13.80 23.20
C LEU A 37 9.57 14.13 22.40
N ALA A 38 9.68 14.81 21.26
CA ALA A 38 8.53 15.33 20.52
C ALA A 38 7.62 14.23 19.92
N LEU A 39 8.14 13.04 19.64
CA LEU A 39 7.37 11.87 19.22
C LEU A 39 7.04 10.91 20.39
N GLY A 40 7.34 11.31 21.61
CA GLY A 40 7.09 10.49 22.80
C GLY A 40 5.62 10.44 23.22
N ASN A 41 5.40 9.75 24.34
CA ASN A 41 4.08 9.56 24.95
C ASN A 41 3.47 10.88 25.49
N ARG A 42 4.23 11.97 25.56
CA ARG A 42 3.70 13.27 25.95
C ARG A 42 4.04 14.28 24.87
N PRO A 43 3.07 14.65 24.01
CA PRO A 43 3.33 15.66 23.01
C PRO A 43 3.68 16.99 23.67
N ASN A 44 4.52 17.76 23.01
CA ASN A 44 5.07 19.03 23.48
C ASN A 44 5.03 20.08 22.36
N LYS A 45 5.60 21.27 22.61
CA LYS A 45 5.61 22.40 21.67
C LYS A 45 6.24 22.09 20.30
N HIS A 46 7.11 21.07 20.22
CA HIS A 46 7.78 20.66 19.00
C HIS A 46 7.15 19.46 18.29
N SER A 47 6.16 18.78 18.88
CA SER A 47 5.54 17.57 18.31
C SER A 47 4.95 17.80 16.91
N ALA A 48 4.25 18.93 16.70
CA ALA A 48 3.70 19.26 15.40
C ALA A 48 4.79 19.54 14.35
N LEU A 49 5.91 20.16 14.77
CA LEU A 49 7.07 20.40 13.91
C LEU A 49 7.71 19.08 13.49
N VAL A 50 7.92 18.15 14.43
CA VAL A 50 8.53 16.86 14.12
C VAL A 50 7.63 16.00 13.24
N CYS A 51 6.31 16.03 13.42
CA CYS A 51 5.37 15.39 12.48
C CYS A 51 5.57 15.90 11.05
N LYS A 52 5.71 17.22 10.90
CA LYS A 52 5.94 17.86 9.60
C LYS A 52 7.28 17.42 8.99
N LEU A 53 8.35 17.45 9.78
CA LEU A 53 9.69 17.04 9.33
C LEU A 53 9.73 15.55 8.94
N PHE A 54 9.07 14.69 9.71
CA PHE A 54 8.93 13.27 9.40
C PHE A 54 8.23 13.05 8.05
N LEU A 55 7.12 13.75 7.81
CA LEU A 55 6.42 13.66 6.52
C LEU A 55 7.27 14.19 5.36
N VAL A 56 8.03 15.27 5.55
CA VAL A 56 8.98 15.74 4.53
C VAL A 56 10.06 14.69 4.25
N GLU A 57 10.64 14.08 5.28
CA GLU A 57 11.66 13.03 5.12
C GLU A 57 11.10 11.85 4.32
N LYS A 58 9.96 11.28 4.77
CA LYS A 58 9.37 10.09 4.14
C LYS A 58 8.74 10.36 2.78
N CYS A 59 7.96 11.42 2.65
CA CYS A 59 7.16 11.66 1.45
C CYS A 59 7.92 12.44 0.38
N VAL A 60 8.83 13.34 0.76
CA VAL A 60 9.52 14.23 -0.18
C VAL A 60 10.94 13.73 -0.46
N LYS A 61 11.76 13.47 0.58
CA LYS A 61 13.16 13.06 0.38
C LYS A 61 13.29 11.59 -0.01
N GLU A 62 12.62 10.69 0.70
CA GLU A 62 12.59 9.25 0.37
C GLU A 62 11.63 8.91 -0.79
N ASN A 63 10.93 9.91 -1.35
CA ASN A 63 10.05 9.78 -2.50
C ASN A 63 8.90 8.76 -2.32
N HIS A 64 8.24 8.79 -1.15
CA HIS A 64 7.01 8.02 -0.89
C HIS A 64 5.74 8.89 -0.75
N PRO A 65 5.44 9.82 -1.68
CA PRO A 65 4.34 10.77 -1.50
C PRO A 65 2.96 10.10 -1.48
N LYS A 66 2.80 8.94 -2.15
CA LYS A 66 1.55 8.15 -2.16
C LYS A 66 1.21 7.54 -0.79
N SER A 67 2.19 7.42 0.10
CA SER A 67 2.03 6.85 1.44
C SER A 67 1.71 7.91 2.51
N VAL A 68 1.56 9.19 2.12
CA VAL A 68 1.31 10.29 3.06
C VAL A 68 0.10 10.05 3.95
N ASP A 69 -0.97 9.46 3.40
CA ASP A 69 -2.17 9.12 4.16
C ASP A 69 -1.86 8.07 5.23
N ALA A 70 -1.20 6.98 4.86
CA ALA A 70 -0.83 5.92 5.80
C ALA A 70 0.07 6.42 6.93
N TYR A 71 1.08 7.24 6.61
CA TYR A 71 1.96 7.83 7.62
C TYR A 71 1.21 8.79 8.56
N SER A 72 0.36 9.66 8.00
CA SER A 72 -0.44 10.59 8.81
C SER A 72 -1.43 9.86 9.71
N SER A 73 -2.11 8.83 9.20
CA SER A 73 -3.04 8.01 9.98
C SER A 73 -2.33 7.25 11.09
N ALA A 74 -1.11 6.74 10.86
CA ALA A 74 -0.33 6.09 11.90
C ALA A 74 0.02 7.04 13.05
N LEU A 75 0.45 8.27 12.74
CA LEU A 75 0.74 9.30 13.75
C LEU A 75 -0.53 9.72 14.52
N ILE A 76 -1.66 9.89 13.82
CA ILE A 76 -2.94 10.20 14.46
C ILE A 76 -3.32 9.07 15.42
N ASN A 77 -3.30 7.82 14.93
CA ASN A 77 -3.65 6.63 15.69
C ASN A 77 -2.76 6.44 16.93
N TYR A 78 -1.48 6.79 16.83
CA TYR A 78 -0.54 6.71 17.95
C TYR A 78 -0.98 7.57 19.14
N TRP A 79 -1.24 8.87 18.94
CA TRP A 79 -1.64 9.75 20.05
C TRP A 79 -3.12 9.65 20.42
N ASP A 80 -4.01 9.35 19.47
CA ASP A 80 -5.43 9.19 19.76
C ASP A 80 -5.70 8.05 20.75
N ASN A 81 -4.90 6.99 20.72
CA ASN A 81 -5.03 5.85 21.64
C ASN A 81 -4.09 5.92 22.84
N LEU A 82 -3.33 7.00 22.98
CA LEU A 82 -2.32 7.09 24.01
C LEU A 82 -2.89 7.46 25.39
N ASP A 83 -3.93 8.30 25.41
CA ASP A 83 -4.63 8.69 26.63
C ASP A 83 -6.03 8.04 26.69
N PRO A 84 -6.33 7.24 27.72
CA PRO A 84 -7.64 6.60 27.89
C PRO A 84 -8.81 7.59 27.96
N HIS A 85 -8.55 8.83 28.39
CA HIS A 85 -9.55 9.89 28.49
C HIS A 85 -9.66 10.75 27.22
N GLY A 86 -8.89 10.43 26.18
CA GLY A 86 -8.96 11.10 24.87
C GLY A 86 -8.37 12.51 24.87
N LYS A 87 -7.48 12.87 25.80
CA LYS A 87 -6.84 14.19 25.89
C LYS A 87 -6.21 14.65 24.58
N TYR A 88 -5.63 13.73 23.84
CA TYR A 88 -4.92 14.00 22.59
C TYR A 88 -5.77 13.74 21.34
N LYS A 89 -7.08 13.54 21.46
CA LYS A 89 -7.96 13.37 20.28
C LYS A 89 -8.39 14.71 19.71
N GLY A 90 -8.40 14.80 18.37
CA GLY A 90 -8.97 15.94 17.64
C GLY A 90 -7.99 17.08 17.37
N SER A 91 -8.52 18.29 17.22
CA SER A 91 -7.76 19.48 16.80
C SER A 91 -6.65 19.82 17.79
N TYR A 92 -5.43 20.02 17.27
CA TYR A 92 -4.27 20.38 18.06
C TYR A 92 -4.31 21.83 18.53
N GLU A 93 -3.97 22.03 19.80
CA GLU A 93 -3.72 23.33 20.41
C GLU A 93 -2.61 23.19 21.46
N TYR A 94 -1.69 24.15 21.47
CA TYR A 94 -0.65 24.26 22.50
C TYR A 94 -0.86 25.56 23.26
N ASP A 95 -1.00 25.45 24.58
CA ASP A 95 -1.08 26.60 25.47
C ASP A 95 0.32 26.93 26.00
N GLU A 96 0.87 28.05 25.54
CA GLU A 96 2.20 28.53 25.95
C GLU A 96 2.29 28.88 27.44
N ASN A 97 1.18 29.30 28.06
CA ASN A 97 1.16 29.73 29.46
C ASN A 97 1.23 28.54 30.41
N THR A 98 0.55 27.44 30.06
CA THR A 98 0.50 26.23 30.89
C THR A 98 1.46 25.13 30.42
N GLY A 99 2.08 25.31 29.24
CA GLY A 99 2.90 24.29 28.59
C GLY A 99 2.11 23.04 28.22
N SER A 100 0.78 23.14 28.12
CA SER A 100 -0.10 21.99 27.94
C SER A 100 -0.52 21.81 26.48
N VAL A 101 -0.58 20.54 26.05
CA VAL A 101 -1.08 20.15 24.73
C VAL A 101 -2.49 19.59 24.87
N LYS A 102 -3.37 20.02 23.97
CA LYS A 102 -4.69 19.44 23.72
C LYS A 102 -4.79 18.97 22.28
N GLY A 103 -5.45 17.83 22.07
CA GLY A 103 -5.61 17.25 20.74
C GLY A 103 -4.31 16.69 20.15
N ASN A 104 -4.38 16.32 18.86
CA ASN A 104 -3.36 15.48 18.24
C ASN A 104 -2.37 16.32 17.41
N PRO A 105 -1.06 16.31 17.69
CA PRO A 105 -0.08 17.08 16.90
C PRO A 105 -0.11 16.78 15.40
N ALA A 106 -0.46 15.56 14.99
CA ALA A 106 -0.60 15.20 13.57
C ALA A 106 -1.82 15.88 12.91
N CYS A 107 -2.80 16.31 13.69
CA CYS A 107 -3.96 17.10 13.26
C CYS A 107 -3.71 18.62 13.27
N ALA A 108 -2.48 19.08 13.58
CA ALA A 108 -2.17 20.50 13.59
C ALA A 108 -2.36 21.14 12.19
N PRO A 109 -2.87 22.38 12.09
CA PRO A 109 -3.12 23.04 10.80
C PRO A 109 -1.90 23.04 9.87
N ALA A 110 -0.71 23.26 10.41
CA ALA A 110 0.53 23.25 9.64
C ALA A 110 0.87 21.87 9.03
N VAL A 111 0.56 20.79 9.75
CA VAL A 111 0.76 19.41 9.27
C VAL A 111 -0.27 19.08 8.19
N GLN A 112 -1.53 19.46 8.40
CA GLN A 112 -2.61 19.25 7.45
C GLN A 112 -2.40 20.03 6.14
N MET A 113 -1.87 21.26 6.22
CA MET A 113 -1.46 22.02 5.04
C MET A 113 -0.34 21.33 4.25
N LEU A 114 0.67 20.77 4.93
CA LEU A 114 1.72 20.01 4.26
C LEU A 114 1.14 18.76 3.56
N ILE A 115 0.30 17.98 4.24
CA ILE A 115 -0.35 16.79 3.65
C ILE A 115 -1.12 17.19 2.38
N LYS A 116 -1.88 18.27 2.44
CA LYS A 116 -2.62 18.81 1.28
C LYS A 116 -1.66 19.21 0.15
N SER A 117 -0.55 19.86 0.47
CA SER A 117 0.47 20.25 -0.52
C SER A 117 1.09 19.02 -1.22
N ILE A 118 1.49 18.00 -0.44
CA ILE A 118 2.02 16.73 -0.98
C ILE A 118 0.99 16.07 -1.90
N LYS A 119 -0.28 16.01 -1.48
CA LYS A 119 -1.38 15.44 -2.28
C LYS A 119 -1.65 16.23 -3.57
N ASN A 120 -1.59 17.56 -3.51
CA ASN A 120 -1.75 18.38 -4.71
C ASN A 120 -0.57 18.20 -5.67
N GLY A 121 0.64 18.01 -5.15
CA GLY A 121 1.81 17.64 -5.95
C GLY A 121 1.64 16.32 -6.70
N LEU A 122 0.98 15.33 -6.07
CA LEU A 122 0.60 14.07 -6.73
C LEU A 122 -0.41 14.24 -7.88
N GLY A 123 -1.22 15.31 -7.84
CA GLY A 123 -2.22 15.61 -8.88
C GLY A 123 -1.68 16.42 -10.06
N GLY A 124 -0.44 16.93 -9.97
CA GLY A 124 0.18 17.77 -11.01
C GLY A 124 0.69 16.98 -12.21
N ASP A 125 1.13 15.74 -11.99
CA ASP A 125 1.21 14.77 -13.07
C ASP A 125 -0.14 14.10 -13.16
N LYS A 126 -0.73 14.08 -14.36
CA LYS A 126 -1.99 13.38 -14.65
C LYS A 126 -1.98 12.09 -13.86
N THR A 127 -2.93 11.95 -12.95
CA THR A 127 -3.08 10.77 -12.12
C THR A 127 -3.39 9.60 -13.06
N THR A 128 -2.37 9.04 -13.70
CA THR A 128 -2.36 7.64 -14.11
C THR A 128 -2.48 6.91 -12.80
N ARG A 129 -3.73 6.72 -12.38
CA ARG A 129 -4.05 5.74 -11.38
C ARG A 129 -3.46 4.47 -11.97
N ASN A 130 -2.34 4.02 -11.40
CA ASN A 130 -1.82 2.68 -11.64
C ASN A 130 -2.80 1.73 -10.95
N HIS A 131 -4.04 1.70 -11.43
CA HIS A 131 -4.90 0.56 -11.18
C HIS A 131 -4.21 -0.57 -11.94
N ALA A 132 -3.83 -1.60 -11.22
CA ALA A 132 -3.59 -2.87 -11.87
C ALA A 132 -4.86 -3.19 -12.65
N GLU A 133 -4.75 -3.24 -13.97
CA GLU A 133 -5.87 -3.67 -14.81
C GLU A 133 -6.22 -5.10 -14.43
N ALA A 134 -7.51 -5.41 -14.40
CA ALA A 134 -7.95 -6.77 -14.16
C ALA A 134 -7.46 -7.63 -15.33
N ILE A 135 -6.82 -8.76 -15.01
CA ILE A 135 -6.43 -9.75 -16.01
C ILE A 135 -7.68 -10.22 -16.76
N THR A 136 -7.66 -10.18 -18.09
CA THR A 136 -8.77 -10.67 -18.92
C THR A 136 -8.69 -12.18 -19.09
N TYR A 137 -9.75 -12.79 -19.63
CA TYR A 137 -9.71 -14.20 -19.99
C TYR A 137 -8.64 -14.46 -21.05
N GLU A 138 -8.51 -13.57 -22.03
CA GLU A 138 -7.53 -13.65 -23.11
C GLU A 138 -6.10 -13.56 -22.57
N ASP A 139 -5.84 -12.67 -21.61
CA ASP A 139 -4.54 -12.58 -20.93
C ASP A 139 -4.22 -13.87 -20.17
N MET A 140 -5.20 -14.46 -19.49
CA MET A 140 -5.02 -15.72 -18.77
C MET A 140 -4.74 -16.88 -19.73
N VAL A 141 -5.45 -16.95 -20.86
CA VAL A 141 -5.19 -17.95 -21.91
C VAL A 141 -3.78 -17.78 -22.46
N GLN A 142 -3.38 -16.55 -22.80
CA GLN A 142 -2.04 -16.28 -23.32
C GLN A 142 -0.95 -16.66 -22.30
N TRP A 143 -1.17 -16.33 -21.02
CA TRP A 143 -0.26 -16.69 -19.94
C TRP A 143 -0.12 -18.20 -19.76
N MET A 144 -1.23 -18.94 -19.77
CA MET A 144 -1.24 -20.40 -19.70
C MET A 144 -0.52 -21.02 -20.89
N MET A 145 -0.84 -20.59 -22.11
CA MET A 145 -0.19 -21.09 -23.34
C MET A 145 1.31 -20.85 -23.33
N TRP A 146 1.75 -19.65 -22.93
CA TRP A 146 3.17 -19.35 -22.80
C TRP A 146 3.83 -20.25 -21.76
N SER A 147 3.22 -20.39 -20.58
CA SER A 147 3.80 -21.16 -19.48
C SER A 147 3.89 -22.66 -19.80
N GLU A 148 2.87 -23.22 -20.45
CA GLU A 148 2.89 -24.60 -20.96
C GLU A 148 3.94 -24.79 -22.07
N GLY A 149 4.21 -23.76 -22.88
CA GLY A 149 5.29 -23.78 -23.87
C GLY A 149 6.69 -23.74 -23.25
N VAL A 150 6.87 -23.03 -22.12
CA VAL A 150 8.14 -22.95 -21.39
C VAL A 150 8.42 -24.22 -20.59
N MET A 151 7.38 -24.85 -20.04
CA MET A 151 7.48 -26.14 -19.36
C MET A 151 6.49 -27.15 -19.95
N PRO A 152 6.82 -27.74 -21.11
CA PRO A 152 6.01 -28.81 -21.68
C PRO A 152 5.94 -29.97 -20.69
N ASN A 153 4.75 -30.54 -20.53
CA ASN A 153 4.53 -31.71 -19.67
C ASN A 153 4.74 -31.48 -18.16
N ALA A 154 4.58 -30.23 -17.66
CA ALA A 154 4.52 -29.93 -16.22
C ALA A 154 3.65 -30.94 -15.43
N HIS A 155 2.52 -31.36 -16.02
CA HIS A 155 1.60 -32.35 -15.46
C HIS A 155 2.15 -33.79 -15.48
N ALA A 156 2.91 -34.18 -16.52
CA ALA A 156 3.51 -35.51 -16.60
C ALA A 156 4.59 -35.73 -15.53
N TYR A 157 5.27 -34.66 -15.09
CA TYR A 157 6.19 -34.74 -13.95
C TYR A 157 5.48 -35.14 -12.64
N TRP A 158 4.17 -34.91 -12.53
CA TRP A 158 3.37 -35.33 -11.37
C TRP A 158 2.89 -36.78 -11.47
N THR A 159 2.53 -37.25 -12.67
CA THR A 159 1.94 -38.58 -12.88
C THR A 159 2.96 -39.68 -13.10
N ASP A 160 4.05 -39.38 -13.81
CA ASP A 160 4.96 -40.41 -14.32
C ASP A 160 6.18 -40.63 -13.41
N TRP A 161 6.26 -39.93 -12.27
CA TRP A 161 7.42 -39.98 -11.36
C TRP A 161 8.74 -39.89 -12.13
N VAL A 162 8.81 -39.04 -13.16
CA VAL A 162 10.05 -38.81 -13.90
C VAL A 162 11.08 -38.39 -12.87
N CYS A 163 12.07 -39.25 -12.62
CA CYS A 163 13.06 -39.03 -11.57
C CYS A 163 13.78 -37.72 -11.87
N MET A 164 13.39 -36.67 -11.15
CA MET A 164 14.04 -35.38 -11.26
C MET A 164 15.49 -35.56 -10.82
N THR A 165 16.39 -35.39 -11.75
CA THR A 165 17.82 -35.70 -11.53
C THR A 165 18.52 -34.65 -10.68
N SER A 166 17.92 -33.47 -10.49
CA SER A 166 18.50 -32.36 -9.72
C SER A 166 17.47 -31.61 -8.88
N SER A 167 17.93 -31.07 -7.74
CA SER A 167 17.15 -30.21 -6.86
C SER A 167 16.72 -28.89 -7.51
N GLU A 168 17.52 -28.38 -8.45
CA GLU A 168 17.22 -27.16 -9.20
C GLU A 168 16.03 -27.34 -10.14
N GLN A 169 15.99 -28.48 -10.86
CA GLN A 169 14.84 -28.84 -11.70
C GLN A 169 13.56 -29.02 -10.88
N LEU A 170 13.65 -29.66 -9.71
CA LEU A 170 12.52 -29.81 -8.80
C LEU A 170 11.99 -28.45 -8.33
N LEU A 171 12.87 -27.54 -7.89
CA LEU A 171 12.47 -26.22 -7.44
C LEU A 171 11.80 -25.41 -8.57
N GLN A 172 12.32 -25.53 -9.79
CA GLN A 172 11.77 -24.84 -10.95
C GLN A 172 10.35 -25.33 -11.27
N VAL A 173 10.14 -26.65 -11.30
CA VAL A 173 8.83 -27.26 -11.54
C VAL A 173 7.84 -26.92 -10.43
N MET A 174 8.26 -26.95 -9.17
CA MET A 174 7.41 -26.55 -8.04
C MET A 174 6.94 -25.10 -8.16
N LYS A 175 7.82 -24.17 -8.54
CA LYS A 175 7.45 -22.76 -8.76
C LYS A 175 6.44 -22.62 -9.89
N TYR A 176 6.64 -23.30 -11.00
CA TYR A 176 5.70 -23.27 -12.14
C TYR A 176 4.32 -23.83 -11.76
N LEU A 177 4.28 -25.03 -11.17
CA LEU A 177 3.03 -25.65 -10.77
C LEU A 177 2.29 -24.82 -9.71
N MET A 178 3.02 -24.27 -8.74
CA MET A 178 2.44 -23.38 -7.74
C MET A 178 1.82 -22.14 -8.39
N MET A 179 2.53 -21.48 -9.32
CA MET A 179 1.99 -20.31 -10.02
C MET A 179 0.77 -20.67 -10.88
N HIS A 180 0.80 -21.80 -11.60
CA HIS A 180 -0.35 -22.29 -12.37
C HIS A 180 -1.58 -22.48 -11.50
N VAL A 181 -1.44 -23.24 -10.41
CA VAL A 181 -2.55 -23.52 -9.50
C VAL A 181 -3.04 -22.24 -8.85
N PHE A 182 -2.13 -21.37 -8.40
CA PHE A 182 -2.49 -20.12 -7.72
C PHE A 182 -3.21 -19.14 -8.66
N ALA A 183 -2.64 -18.86 -9.83
CA ALA A 183 -3.22 -17.91 -10.78
C ALA A 183 -4.57 -18.40 -11.33
N SER A 184 -4.67 -19.67 -11.75
CA SER A 184 -5.92 -20.23 -12.27
C SER A 184 -7.01 -20.33 -11.21
N SER A 185 -6.67 -20.70 -9.97
CA SER A 185 -7.64 -20.73 -8.87
C SER A 185 -8.10 -19.33 -8.49
N GLY A 186 -7.19 -18.36 -8.40
CA GLY A 186 -7.53 -16.96 -8.14
C GLY A 186 -8.43 -16.37 -9.22
N PHE A 187 -8.12 -16.64 -10.48
CA PHE A 187 -8.90 -16.20 -11.63
C PHE A 187 -10.28 -16.87 -11.73
N THR A 188 -10.39 -18.16 -11.38
CA THR A 188 -11.66 -18.91 -11.47
C THR A 188 -12.57 -18.61 -10.28
N LEU A 189 -12.01 -18.52 -9.07
CA LEU A 189 -12.78 -18.36 -7.82
C LEU A 189 -12.99 -16.88 -7.42
N TRP A 190 -12.30 -15.94 -8.07
CA TRP A 190 -12.35 -14.50 -7.78
C TRP A 190 -12.01 -14.18 -6.32
N THR A 191 -11.00 -14.86 -5.78
CA THR A 191 -10.58 -14.73 -4.39
C THR A 191 -9.45 -13.71 -4.25
N ARG A 192 -9.34 -13.07 -3.07
CA ARG A 192 -8.14 -12.29 -2.75
C ARG A 192 -6.95 -13.21 -2.50
N ASN A 193 -5.71 -12.74 -2.73
CA ASN A 193 -4.50 -13.52 -2.47
C ASN A 193 -4.46 -14.14 -1.06
N SER A 194 -4.87 -13.38 -0.04
CA SER A 194 -4.91 -13.86 1.35
C SER A 194 -5.97 -14.92 1.62
N GLU A 195 -7.07 -14.92 0.87
CA GLU A 195 -8.14 -15.92 0.96
C GLU A 195 -7.71 -17.21 0.25
N LEU A 196 -7.09 -17.08 -0.93
CA LEU A 196 -6.58 -18.22 -1.69
C LEU A 196 -5.45 -18.95 -0.96
N CYS A 197 -4.56 -18.22 -0.27
CA CYS A 197 -3.52 -18.82 0.58
C CYS A 197 -4.07 -19.69 1.72
N GLN A 198 -5.34 -19.53 2.08
CA GLN A 198 -6.00 -20.33 3.11
C GLN A 198 -6.74 -21.53 2.52
N LEU A 199 -6.79 -21.69 1.20
CA LEU A 199 -7.46 -22.82 0.55
C LEU A 199 -6.82 -24.15 0.99
N ARG A 200 -7.67 -25.07 1.45
CA ARG A 200 -7.27 -26.40 1.91
C ARG A 200 -8.11 -27.44 1.19
N ARG A 201 -7.63 -28.68 1.15
CA ARG A 201 -8.36 -29.81 0.55
C ARG A 201 -9.79 -29.96 1.09
N ARG A 202 -10.01 -29.66 2.39
CA ARG A 202 -11.31 -29.73 3.06
C ARG A 202 -12.34 -28.71 2.53
N HIS A 203 -11.87 -27.62 1.94
CA HIS A 203 -12.72 -26.56 1.37
C HIS A 203 -13.30 -26.95 0.01
N ILE A 204 -12.91 -28.09 -0.58
CA ILE A 204 -13.33 -28.49 -1.93
C ILE A 204 -14.17 -29.77 -1.87
N ARG A 205 -15.39 -29.67 -2.39
CA ARG A 205 -16.33 -30.78 -2.57
C ARG A 205 -16.47 -31.06 -4.06
N TRP A 206 -16.19 -32.31 -4.44
CA TRP A 206 -16.09 -32.72 -5.84
C TRP A 206 -17.34 -33.45 -6.31
N ASN A 207 -17.64 -33.36 -7.60
CA ASN A 207 -18.64 -34.15 -8.31
C ASN A 207 -20.05 -34.05 -7.70
N LEU A 208 -20.46 -32.84 -7.31
CA LEU A 208 -21.81 -32.60 -6.84
C LEU A 208 -22.78 -32.59 -8.02
N SER A 209 -23.98 -33.14 -7.81
CA SER A 209 -25.07 -33.06 -8.78
C SER A 209 -25.85 -31.78 -8.57
N ALA A 210 -26.14 -31.07 -9.66
CA ALA A 210 -27.04 -29.94 -9.62
C ALA A 210 -28.46 -30.36 -9.17
N PRO A 211 -29.26 -29.40 -8.69
CA PRO A 211 -30.66 -29.64 -8.34
C PRO A 211 -31.47 -30.25 -9.49
N PRO A 212 -32.64 -30.86 -9.21
CA PRO A 212 -33.48 -31.50 -10.22
C PRO A 212 -33.87 -30.61 -11.41
N GLU A 213 -33.81 -29.29 -11.23
CA GLU A 213 -34.05 -28.27 -12.25
C GLU A 213 -32.98 -28.23 -13.36
N PHE A 214 -31.78 -28.78 -13.09
CA PHE A 214 -30.65 -28.85 -14.02
C PHE A 214 -30.12 -30.29 -14.15
N PRO A 215 -30.90 -31.20 -14.75
CA PRO A 215 -30.55 -32.62 -14.81
C PRO A 215 -29.27 -32.82 -15.63
N GLY A 216 -28.32 -33.58 -15.06
CA GLY A 216 -27.05 -33.94 -15.72
C GLY A 216 -25.93 -32.91 -15.58
N LEU A 217 -26.15 -31.79 -14.89
CA LEU A 217 -25.08 -30.84 -14.58
C LEU A 217 -24.32 -31.30 -13.32
N PHE A 218 -23.02 -31.49 -13.47
CA PHE A 218 -22.10 -31.75 -12.37
C PHE A 218 -21.26 -30.51 -12.10
N TYR A 219 -20.98 -30.26 -10.83
CA TYR A 219 -20.16 -29.12 -10.41
C TYR A 219 -19.30 -29.48 -9.20
N ASP A 220 -18.22 -28.72 -9.06
CA ASP A 220 -17.39 -28.72 -7.86
C ASP A 220 -17.68 -27.46 -7.05
N GLU A 221 -17.69 -27.58 -5.73
CA GLU A 221 -17.97 -26.49 -4.82
C GLU A 221 -16.72 -26.18 -3.98
N VAL A 222 -16.40 -24.89 -3.87
CA VAL A 222 -15.35 -24.38 -3.00
C VAL A 222 -15.96 -23.50 -1.92
N ASN A 223 -15.78 -23.86 -0.65
CA ASN A 223 -16.23 -23.08 0.50
C ASN A 223 -15.03 -22.70 1.40
N LEU A 224 -14.71 -21.40 1.44
CA LEU A 224 -13.56 -20.86 2.19
C LEU A 224 -13.88 -20.47 3.64
N THR A 225 -15.12 -20.69 4.11
CA THR A 225 -15.59 -20.18 5.42
C THR A 225 -15.53 -21.18 6.58
N GLU A 226 -14.88 -22.35 6.40
CA GLU A 226 -14.79 -23.43 7.40
C GLU A 226 -13.36 -23.72 7.91
#